data_AF-A0A851XMU6-F1
#
_entry.id   AF-A0A851XMU6-F1
#
_cell.length_a   1.000
_cell.length_b   1.000
_cell.length_c   1.000
_cell.angle_alpha   90.00
_cell.angle_beta   90.00
_cell.angle_gamma   90.00
#
_symmetry.space_group_name_H-M   'P 1'
#
loop_
_entity.id
_entity.type
_entity.pdbx_description
1 polymer ?
#
loop_
_entity_poly.entity_id
_entity_poly.type
_entity_poly.pdbx_seq_one_letter_code
_entity_poly.pdbx_strand_id
1 'polypeptide(L)'
;QLQAAETEIKDLQSEFELEKIDYLSTIRRLERDLMLCQQLLDQVQLLVRRDCNYSNLERIKRESIWDEETGCWKIPEPVIQKTHLPAGNSSILMPHNPCTSAGLGASGGVFHLQAEEDRYKLVLNRSDSKTIASNYFRPRRTSQIL
;
A
#
# COMPACT_ATOMS: atom_id res chain seq x y z
N GLN A 1 8.43 -48.98 -27.60
CA GLN A 1 9.28 -47.80 -27.31
C GLN A 1 8.77 -46.57 -28.04
N LEU A 2 8.56 -46.60 -29.37
CA LEU A 2 8.00 -45.45 -30.12
C LEU A 2 6.64 -44.96 -29.60
N GLN A 3 5.67 -45.87 -29.41
CA GLN A 3 4.34 -45.49 -28.90
C GLN A 3 4.38 -44.87 -27.48
N ALA A 4 5.28 -45.35 -26.62
CA ALA A 4 5.44 -44.77 -25.28
C ALA A 4 5.98 -43.34 -25.36
N ALA A 5 6.97 -43.10 -26.23
CA ALA A 5 7.51 -41.76 -26.47
C ALA A 5 6.48 -40.83 -27.13
N GLU A 6 5.64 -41.33 -28.05
CA GLU A 6 4.56 -40.55 -28.67
C GLU A 6 3.49 -40.13 -27.65
N THR A 7 3.15 -41.01 -26.71
CA THR A 7 2.26 -40.67 -25.59
C THR A 7 2.90 -39.65 -24.67
N GLU A 8 4.16 -39.86 -24.27
CA GLU A 8 4.90 -38.93 -23.41
C GLU A 8 5.00 -37.52 -24.02
N ILE A 9 5.25 -37.41 -25.33
CA ILE A 9 5.26 -36.12 -26.04
C ILE A 9 3.91 -35.43 -25.96
N LYS A 10 2.81 -36.17 -26.16
CA LYS A 10 1.45 -35.61 -26.09
C LYS A 10 1.08 -35.16 -24.69
N ASP A 11 1.45 -35.96 -23.69
CA ASP A 11 1.19 -35.65 -22.29
C ASP A 11 1.91 -34.35 -21.90
N LEU A 12 3.21 -34.25 -22.20
CA LEU A 12 4.00 -33.02 -21.96
C LEU A 12 3.42 -31.81 -22.70
N GLN A 13 3.04 -31.95 -23.97
CA GLN A 13 2.40 -30.86 -24.72
C GLN A 13 1.11 -30.40 -24.07
N SER A 14 0.27 -31.34 -23.60
CA SER A 14 -0.97 -31.01 -22.90
C SER A 14 -0.72 -30.29 -21.57
N GLU A 15 0.31 -30.70 -20.81
CA GLU A 15 0.72 -30.04 -19.57
C GLU A 15 1.18 -28.60 -19.85
N PHE A 16 2.04 -28.39 -20.85
CA PHE A 16 2.48 -27.06 -21.25
C PHE A 16 1.31 -26.16 -21.69
N GLU A 17 0.33 -26.71 -22.42
CA GLU A 17 -0.85 -25.95 -22.83
C GLU A 17 -1.71 -25.53 -21.63
N LEU A 18 -1.92 -26.43 -20.67
CA LEU A 18 -2.64 -26.13 -19.43
C LEU A 18 -1.93 -25.05 -18.60
N GLU A 19 -0.62 -25.19 -18.38
CA GLU A 19 0.17 -24.18 -17.67
C GLU A 19 0.11 -22.82 -18.36
N LYS A 20 0.19 -22.79 -19.69
CA LYS A 20 0.07 -21.55 -20.47
C LYS A 20 -1.29 -20.88 -20.25
N ILE A 21 -2.38 -21.64 -20.20
CA ILE A 21 -3.72 -21.11 -19.92
C ILE A 21 -3.75 -20.48 -18.52
N ASP A 22 -3.19 -21.16 -17.53
CA ASP A 22 -3.13 -20.67 -16.15
C ASP A 22 -2.27 -19.42 -16.01
N TYR A 23 -1.10 -19.37 -16.65
CA TYR A 23 -0.26 -18.18 -16.69
C TYR A 23 -0.97 -16.99 -17.34
N LEU A 24 -1.62 -17.19 -18.49
CA LEU A 24 -2.39 -16.14 -19.16
C LEU A 24 -3.57 -15.67 -18.31
N SER A 25 -4.23 -16.57 -17.57
CA SER A 25 -5.29 -16.20 -16.63
C SER A 25 -4.77 -15.32 -15.50
N THR A 26 -3.59 -15.65 -14.98
CA THR A 26 -2.92 -14.92 -13.90
C THR A 26 -2.49 -13.53 -14.37
N ILE A 27 -1.86 -13.42 -15.55
CA ILE A 27 -1.46 -12.15 -16.15
C ILE A 27 -2.69 -11.24 -16.30
N ARG A 28 -3.77 -11.72 -16.93
CA ARG A 28 -5.00 -10.93 -17.11
C ARG A 28 -5.66 -10.51 -15.80
N ARG A 29 -5.53 -11.30 -14.75
CA ARG A 29 -6.02 -10.94 -13.41
C ARG A 29 -5.14 -9.84 -12.81
N LEU A 30 -3.82 -10.01 -12.82
CA LEU A 30 -2.87 -9.03 -12.30
C LEU A 30 -2.94 -7.69 -13.06
N GLU A 31 -3.14 -7.72 -14.37
CA GLU A 31 -3.37 -6.51 -15.17
C GLU A 31 -4.61 -5.74 -14.71
N ARG A 32 -5.72 -6.44 -14.46
CA ARG A 32 -6.95 -5.82 -13.93
C ARG A 32 -6.74 -5.27 -12.52
N ASP A 33 -6.04 -6.01 -11.66
CA ASP A 33 -5.72 -5.56 -10.31
C ASP A 33 -4.84 -4.29 -10.36
N LEU A 34 -3.83 -4.25 -11.25
CA LEU A 34 -2.99 -3.07 -11.48
C LEU A 34 -3.81 -1.86 -11.98
N MET A 35 -4.72 -2.08 -12.93
CA MET A 35 -5.60 -1.02 -13.44
C MET A 35 -6.47 -0.43 -12.32
N LEU A 36 -7.04 -1.29 -11.46
CA LEU A 36 -7.83 -0.85 -10.31
C LEU A 36 -6.97 -0.03 -9.34
N CYS A 37 -5.76 -0.51 -9.01
CA CYS A 37 -4.84 0.22 -8.15
C CYS A 37 -4.47 1.60 -8.72
N GLN A 38 -4.21 1.69 -10.03
CA GLN A 38 -3.92 2.97 -10.69
C GLN A 38 -5.12 3.92 -10.60
N GLN A 39 -6.33 3.44 -10.91
CA GLN A 39 -7.55 4.24 -10.81
C GLN A 39 -7.81 4.75 -9.38
N LEU A 40 -7.61 3.90 -8.38
CA LEU A 40 -7.74 4.30 -6.97
C LEU A 40 -6.69 5.35 -6.58
N LEU A 41 -5.44 5.18 -7.01
CA LEU A 41 -4.38 6.15 -6.75
C LEU A 41 -4.71 7.52 -7.38
N ASP A 42 -5.23 7.54 -8.60
CA ASP A 42 -5.62 8.79 -9.27
C ASP A 42 -6.72 9.53 -8.48
N GLN A 43 -7.68 8.80 -7.91
CA GLN A 43 -8.72 9.38 -7.05
C GLN A 43 -8.16 9.87 -5.70
N VAL A 44 -7.34 9.05 -5.05
CA VAL A 44 -6.77 9.35 -3.73
C VAL A 44 -5.77 10.50 -3.80
N GLN A 45 -5.01 10.64 -4.90
CA GLN A 45 -4.02 11.70 -5.07
C GLN A 45 -4.64 13.10 -4.88
N LEU A 46 -5.87 13.31 -5.32
CA LEU A 46 -6.60 14.58 -5.16
C LEU A 46 -6.94 14.91 -3.69
N LEU A 47 -6.97 13.89 -2.83
CA LEU A 47 -7.23 14.02 -1.40
C LEU A 47 -5.95 14.23 -0.59
N VAL A 48 -4.77 14.02 -1.19
CA VAL A 48 -3.48 14.20 -0.52
C VAL A 48 -3.23 15.68 -0.27
N ARG A 49 -2.73 16.00 0.93
CA ARG A 49 -2.34 17.36 1.28
C ARG A 49 -1.28 17.92 0.35
N ARG A 50 -1.47 19.16 -0.09
CA ARG A 50 -0.57 19.84 -1.04
C ARG A 50 0.80 20.19 -0.46
N ASP A 51 0.91 20.30 0.86
CA ASP A 51 2.18 20.55 1.54
C ASP A 51 2.98 19.27 1.82
N CYS A 52 2.55 18.11 1.32
CA CYS A 52 3.26 16.83 1.45
C CYS A 52 4.00 16.48 0.14
N ASN A 53 5.16 15.83 0.23
CA ASN A 53 5.87 15.28 -0.95
C ASN A 53 5.02 14.30 -1.78
N TYR A 54 4.11 13.55 -1.13
CA TYR A 54 3.17 12.64 -1.80
C TYR A 54 2.11 13.33 -2.67
N SER A 55 2.01 14.66 -2.64
CA SER A 55 1.17 15.40 -3.61
C SER A 55 1.64 15.18 -5.07
N ASN A 56 2.92 14.81 -5.27
CA ASN A 56 3.49 14.46 -6.57
C ASN A 56 3.94 13.00 -6.59
N LEU A 57 3.00 12.08 -6.86
CA LEU A 57 3.29 10.64 -6.92
C LEU A 57 4.28 10.27 -8.02
N GLU A 58 4.32 11.00 -9.13
CA GLU A 58 5.28 10.76 -10.21
C GLU A 58 6.72 11.01 -9.76
N ARG A 59 6.93 12.00 -8.90
CA ARG A 59 8.23 12.22 -8.25
C ARG A 59 8.57 11.06 -7.31
N ILE A 60 7.63 10.65 -6.45
CA ILE A 60 7.84 9.52 -5.52
C ILE A 60 8.19 8.24 -6.28
N LYS A 61 7.51 7.93 -7.39
CA LYS A 61 7.82 6.77 -8.24
C LYS A 61 9.25 6.79 -8.76
N ARG A 62 9.75 7.95 -9.23
CA ARG A 62 11.14 8.08 -9.72
C ARG A 62 12.19 7.96 -8.63
N GLU A 63 11.86 8.40 -7.42
CA GLU A 63 12.75 8.32 -6.25
C GLU A 63 12.70 6.94 -5.57
N SER A 64 11.71 6.10 -5.91
CA SER A 64 11.55 4.75 -5.35
C SER A 64 12.48 3.75 -6.03
N ILE A 65 13.03 2.83 -5.24
CA ILE A 65 14.03 1.87 -5.70
C ILE A 65 13.59 0.46 -5.33
N TRP A 66 13.69 -0.49 -6.26
CA TRP A 66 13.43 -1.89 -5.95
C TRP A 66 14.57 -2.46 -5.11
N ASP A 67 14.23 -3.04 -3.97
CA ASP A 67 15.17 -3.77 -3.12
C ASP A 67 15.04 -5.27 -3.38
N GLU A 68 16.07 -5.85 -4.01
CA GLU A 68 16.13 -7.28 -4.32
C GLU A 68 16.30 -8.14 -3.05
N GLU A 69 16.91 -7.61 -1.98
CA GLU A 69 17.14 -8.38 -0.75
C GLU A 69 15.82 -8.64 -0.02
N THR A 70 14.96 -7.62 0.04
CA THR A 70 13.67 -7.70 0.71
C THR A 70 12.51 -8.03 -0.24
N GLY A 71 12.74 -7.97 -1.55
CA GLY A 71 11.70 -8.16 -2.57
C GLY A 71 10.59 -7.09 -2.50
N CYS A 72 10.94 -5.85 -2.17
CA CYS A 72 9.97 -4.76 -2.07
C CYS A 72 10.51 -3.41 -2.57
N TRP A 73 9.60 -2.51 -2.96
CA TRP A 73 9.96 -1.14 -3.29
C TRP A 73 10.30 -0.34 -2.02
N LYS A 74 11.47 0.30 -1.99
CA LYS A 74 11.82 1.35 -1.04
C LYS A 74 11.21 2.66 -1.50
N ILE A 75 10.19 3.12 -0.79
CA ILE A 75 9.45 4.34 -1.10
C ILE A 75 9.89 5.45 -0.12
N PRO A 76 10.14 6.69 -0.58
CA PRO A 76 10.45 7.82 0.30
C PRO A 76 9.41 8.05 1.41
N GLU A 77 9.85 8.40 2.61
CA GLU A 77 8.93 8.70 3.72
C GLU A 77 8.09 9.96 3.46
N PRO A 78 6.87 10.06 4.03
CA PRO A 78 6.06 11.27 3.94
C PRO A 78 6.70 12.44 4.70
N VAL A 79 6.88 13.57 4.02
CA VAL A 79 7.45 14.80 4.58
C VAL A 79 6.53 15.98 4.26
N ILE A 80 6.24 16.78 5.29
CA ILE A 80 5.46 18.02 5.16
C ILE A 80 6.41 19.21 5.02
N GLN A 81 6.30 19.93 3.90
CA GLN A 81 7.04 21.16 3.63
C GLN A 81 6.30 22.35 4.24
N LYS A 82 6.87 22.93 5.29
CA LYS A 82 6.36 24.17 5.89
C LYS A 82 6.86 25.36 5.08
N THR A 83 6.03 25.87 4.18
CA THR A 83 6.31 27.12 3.49
C THR A 83 5.88 28.29 4.38
N HIS A 84 6.84 29.06 4.86
CA HIS A 84 6.57 30.34 5.49
C HIS A 84 6.53 31.42 4.41
N LEU A 85 5.47 32.22 4.38
CA LEU A 85 5.47 33.44 3.58
C LEU A 85 6.59 34.34 4.13
N PRO A 86 7.41 34.98 3.27
CA PRO A 86 8.34 35.99 3.73
C PRO A 86 7.52 37.05 4.46
N ALA A 87 7.90 37.38 5.70
CA ALA A 87 7.29 38.46 6.44
C ALA A 87 7.42 39.71 5.56
N GLY A 88 6.30 40.13 4.96
CA GLY A 88 6.24 41.35 4.17
C GLY A 88 6.76 42.46 5.06
N ASN A 89 7.87 43.06 4.64
CA ASN A 89 8.39 44.29 5.17
C ASN A 89 7.38 45.39 4.83
N SER A 90 6.28 45.45 5.59
CA SER A 90 5.46 46.63 5.79
C SER A 90 6.27 47.66 6.58
N SER A 91 7.35 48.15 5.96
CA SER A 91 7.91 49.45 6.30
C SER A 91 7.06 50.50 5.61
N ILE A 92 6.67 51.54 6.36
CA ILE A 92 5.75 52.64 6.01
C ILE A 92 4.29 52.21 6.28
N LEU A 93 3.70 52.44 7.46
CA LEU A 93 3.38 53.76 8.05
C LEU A 93 3.34 53.73 9.59
N MET A 94 4.11 54.65 10.20
CA MET A 94 3.92 55.42 11.44
C MET A 94 3.50 54.77 12.80
N PRO A 95 4.04 55.28 13.93
CA PRO A 95 3.76 54.78 15.27
C PRO A 95 2.53 55.45 15.90
N HIS A 96 1.59 54.68 16.44
CA HIS A 96 0.70 55.17 17.51
C HIS A 96 0.20 54.06 18.43
N ASN A 97 0.73 54.10 19.66
CA ASN A 97 0.28 53.60 20.97
C ASN A 97 -0.21 52.15 21.24
N PRO A 98 0.08 51.63 22.45
CA PRO A 98 -0.18 50.25 22.83
C PRO A 98 -1.59 50.07 23.41
N CYS A 99 -2.30 49.03 22.96
CA CYS A 99 -3.52 48.56 23.59
C CYS A 99 -3.38 47.08 23.93
N THR A 100 -3.15 46.83 25.21
CA THR A 100 -3.16 45.55 25.92
C THR A 100 -4.51 44.85 25.77
N SER A 101 -4.54 43.58 25.36
CA SER A 101 -5.40 42.55 25.99
C SER A 101 -4.97 41.15 25.58
N ALA A 102 -4.86 40.29 26.60
CA ALA A 102 -4.49 38.89 26.55
C ALA A 102 -5.61 38.01 25.96
N GLY A 103 -5.22 36.87 25.38
CA GLY A 103 -6.14 35.84 24.89
C GLY A 103 -5.44 34.52 24.57
N LEU A 104 -5.03 33.82 25.63
CA LEU A 104 -4.69 32.40 25.80
C LEU A 104 -4.82 31.44 24.59
N GLY A 105 -3.75 30.69 24.33
CA GLY A 105 -3.82 29.38 23.68
C GLY A 105 -4.07 28.24 24.67
N ALA A 106 -4.56 27.09 24.18
CA ALA A 106 -4.23 25.76 24.71
C ALA A 106 -4.84 24.63 23.84
N SER A 107 -3.95 23.76 23.38
CA SER A 107 -4.05 22.31 23.13
C SER A 107 -5.39 21.62 23.37
N GLY A 108 -5.94 20.96 22.34
CA GLY A 108 -7.07 20.03 22.51
C GLY A 108 -7.08 18.78 21.60
N GLY A 109 -6.15 18.64 20.65
CA GLY A 109 -6.27 17.59 19.61
C GLY A 109 -5.61 16.25 19.90
N VAL A 110 -4.68 16.17 20.88
CA VAL A 110 -3.76 15.02 21.00
C VAL A 110 -4.29 13.91 21.92
N PHE A 111 -5.09 14.24 22.94
CA PHE A 111 -5.55 13.25 23.92
C PHE A 111 -6.65 12.30 23.39
N HIS A 112 -7.42 12.72 22.39
CA HIS A 112 -8.55 11.93 21.90
C HIS A 112 -8.14 10.77 20.97
N LEU A 113 -7.07 10.96 20.18
CA LEU A 113 -6.60 9.96 19.21
C LEU A 113 -5.88 8.77 19.87
N GLN A 114 -5.12 9.03 20.94
CA GLN A 114 -4.34 8.00 21.64
C GLN A 114 -5.25 6.93 22.29
N ALA A 115 -6.40 7.35 22.86
CA ALA A 115 -7.33 6.45 23.53
C ALA A 115 -8.07 5.53 22.55
N GLU A 116 -8.31 6.00 21.31
CA GLU A 116 -8.91 5.20 20.24
C GLU A 116 -7.92 4.12 19.74
N GLU A 117 -6.64 4.46 19.54
CA GLU A 117 -5.59 3.51 19.10
C GLU A 117 -5.42 2.31 20.04
N ASP A 118 -5.44 2.54 21.35
CA ASP A 118 -5.31 1.48 22.35
C ASP A 118 -6.50 0.51 22.33
N ARG A 119 -7.69 0.99 21.95
CA ARG A 119 -8.89 0.15 21.78
C ARG A 119 -8.77 -0.77 20.59
N TYR A 120 -8.24 -0.29 19.46
CA TYR A 120 -8.05 -1.12 18.25
C TYR A 120 -7.02 -2.24 18.48
N LYS A 121 -5.94 -1.96 19.23
CA LYS A 121 -4.93 -2.97 19.60
C LYS A 121 -5.53 -4.09 20.46
N LEU A 122 -6.43 -3.76 21.39
CA LEU A 122 -7.09 -4.75 22.24
C LEU A 122 -8.02 -5.69 21.46
N VAL A 123 -8.67 -5.18 20.41
CA VAL A 123 -9.56 -5.98 19.54
C VAL A 123 -8.76 -6.96 18.68
N LEU A 124 -7.58 -6.57 18.20
CA LEU A 124 -6.70 -7.44 17.42
C LEU A 124 -6.10 -8.59 18.25
N ASN A 125 -5.81 -8.34 19.52
CA ASN A 125 -5.24 -9.35 20.43
C ASN A 125 -6.25 -10.40 20.91
N ARG A 126 -7.54 -10.28 20.56
CA ARG A 126 -8.60 -11.19 21.01
C ARG A 126 -8.84 -12.40 20.08
N SER A 127 -8.12 -12.51 18.97
CA SER A 127 -8.39 -13.55 17.95
C SER A 127 -7.21 -14.48 17.70
N ASP A 128 -6.62 -15.02 18.76
CA ASP A 128 -5.93 -16.30 18.69
C ASP A 128 -6.95 -17.44 18.72
N SER A 129 -7.57 -17.72 17.58
CA SER A 129 -8.20 -19.03 17.40
C SER A 129 -8.20 -19.49 15.94
N LYS A 130 -7.26 -20.40 15.67
CA LYS A 130 -7.43 -21.62 14.86
C LYS A 130 -7.52 -21.51 13.32
N THR A 131 -6.55 -22.19 12.69
CA THR A 131 -6.78 -23.20 11.64
C THR A 131 -6.93 -22.68 10.20
N ILE A 132 -6.00 -21.85 9.72
CA ILE A 132 -5.76 -21.71 8.26
C ILE A 132 -4.52 -22.54 7.85
N ALA A 133 -3.42 -22.41 8.59
CA ALA A 133 -2.17 -23.13 8.30
C ALA A 133 -2.29 -24.66 8.39
N SER A 134 -3.18 -25.19 9.23
CA SER A 134 -3.35 -26.64 9.40
C SER A 134 -4.06 -27.34 8.25
N ASN A 135 -4.74 -26.61 7.37
CA ASN A 135 -5.42 -27.17 6.19
C ASN A 135 -4.61 -27.03 4.89
N TYR A 136 -3.52 -26.25 4.91
CA TYR A 136 -2.72 -25.95 3.71
C TYR A 136 -1.92 -27.16 3.21
N PHE A 137 -1.47 -28.04 4.12
CA PHE A 137 -0.63 -29.20 3.79
C PHE A 137 -1.40 -30.54 3.73
N ARG A 138 -2.74 -30.56 3.71
CA ARG A 138 -3.47 -31.84 3.58
C ARG A 138 -3.27 -32.41 2.17
N PRO A 139 -2.71 -33.62 2.01
CA PRO A 139 -2.61 -34.27 0.70
C PRO A 139 -4.01 -34.49 0.11
N ARG A 140 -4.25 -33.98 -1.10
CA ARG A 140 -5.51 -34.15 -1.85
C ARG A 140 -5.67 -35.50 -2.54
N ARG A 141 -4.74 -36.44 -2.34
CA ARG A 141 -4.73 -37.76 -2.97
C ARG A 141 -4.79 -38.85 -1.91
N THR A 142 -5.99 -39.27 -1.53
CA THR A 142 -6.22 -40.62 -1.00
C THR A 142 -7.70 -40.94 -1.19
N SER A 143 -8.04 -41.61 -2.31
CA SER A 143 -9.07 -42.66 -2.40
C SER A 143 -9.52 -42.88 -3.85
N GLN A 144 -8.80 -43.71 -4.60
CA GLN A 144 -9.34 -44.81 -5.43
C GLN A 144 -8.20 -45.45 -6.22
N ILE A 145 -7.47 -46.32 -5.53
CA ILE A 145 -6.81 -47.46 -6.16
C ILE A 145 -7.27 -48.66 -5.32
N LEU A 146 -8.30 -49.32 -5.82
CA LEU A 146 -8.68 -50.74 -5.70
C LEU A 146 -10.14 -50.88 -6.12
#